data_AF-A0A1Q3SM92-F1
#
_entry.id   AF-A0A1Q3SM92-F1
#
_cell.length_a   1.000
_cell.length_b   1.000
_cell.length_c   1.000
_cell.angle_alpha   90.00
_cell.angle_beta   90.00
_cell.angle_gamma   90.00
#
_symmetry.space_group_name_H-M   'P 1'
#
loop_
_entity.id
_entity.type
_entity.pdbx_description
1 polymer ?
#
loop_
_entity_poly.entity_id
_entity_poly.type
_entity_poly.pdbx_seq_one_letter_code
_entity_poly.pdbx_strand_id
1 'polypeptide(L)'
;MRVLHPGLPEFEGYELARTQLSGYTGLFSFSMKDPTPVEAQYAFVDALKLYGKGVSWGGYESLLLPTGDNHRSNPEVRESMGYDEEMYRLSIGLESYEDLIADLENGFAARAVAIKNLSVTADI
;
A
#
# COMPACT_ATOMS: atom_id res chain seq x y z
N MET A 1 10.56 -0.90 -3.68
CA MET A 1 9.46 -1.10 -2.72
C MET A 1 10.03 -1.53 -1.37
N ARG A 2 9.36 -1.19 -0.28
CA ARG A 2 9.56 -1.66 1.10
C ARG A 2 8.23 -2.19 1.63
N VAL A 3 8.24 -3.30 2.36
CA VAL A 3 7.03 -3.87 2.98
C VAL A 3 7.22 -3.87 4.50
N LEU A 4 6.17 -3.49 5.22
CA LEU A 4 6.11 -3.37 6.67
C LEU A 4 5.08 -4.38 7.18
N HIS A 5 5.56 -5.46 7.77
CA HIS A 5 4.71 -6.47 8.39
C HIS A 5 5.49 -7.23 9.48
N PRO A 6 4.95 -7.41 10.69
CA PRO A 6 5.69 -8.00 11.82
C PRO A 6 6.12 -9.46 11.61
N GLY A 7 5.52 -10.15 10.65
CA GLY A 7 5.91 -11.52 10.25
C GLY A 7 7.04 -11.60 9.22
N LEU A 8 7.56 -10.46 8.73
CA LEU A 8 8.68 -10.43 7.77
C LEU A 8 10.01 -10.21 8.50
N PRO A 9 11.08 -10.98 8.22
CA PRO A 9 12.40 -10.80 8.84
C PRO A 9 13.00 -9.41 8.67
N GLU A 10 12.65 -8.70 7.59
CA GLU A 10 13.10 -7.36 7.27
C GLU A 10 12.41 -6.26 8.11
N PHE A 11 11.36 -6.61 8.85
CA PHE A 11 10.69 -5.68 9.76
C PHE A 11 11.54 -5.50 11.02
N GLU A 12 11.82 -4.24 11.39
CA GLU A 12 12.66 -3.90 12.55
C GLU A 12 12.18 -4.56 13.85
N GLY A 13 10.86 -4.68 14.03
CA GLY A 13 10.24 -5.33 15.18
C GLY A 13 10.08 -6.85 15.07
N TYR A 14 10.66 -7.53 14.07
CA TYR A 14 10.41 -8.95 13.79
C TYR A 14 10.69 -9.86 14.99
N GLU A 15 11.87 -9.73 15.61
CA GLU A 15 12.24 -10.56 16.77
C GLU A 15 11.33 -10.31 17.97
N LEU A 16 10.96 -9.04 18.22
CA LEU A 16 10.04 -8.69 19.29
C LEU A 16 8.64 -9.29 19.03
N ALA A 17 8.15 -9.13 17.80
CA ALA A 17 6.86 -9.66 17.37
C ALA A 17 6.81 -11.19 17.49
N ARG A 18 7.88 -11.89 17.07
CA ARG A 18 8.01 -13.35 17.19
C ARG A 18 7.98 -13.85 18.63
N THR A 19 8.43 -13.03 19.59
CA THR A 19 8.44 -13.41 21.02
C THR A 19 7.14 -13.08 21.75
N GLN A 20 6.42 -12.02 21.34
CA GLN A 20 5.25 -11.52 22.05
C GLN A 20 3.91 -11.86 21.39
N LEU A 21 3.90 -12.15 20.09
CA LEU A 21 2.68 -12.44 19.34
C LEU A 21 2.49 -13.95 19.17
N SER A 22 1.24 -14.41 19.24
CA SER A 22 0.86 -15.79 18.94
C SER A 22 0.65 -16.06 17.44
N GLY A 23 0.69 -15.00 16.62
CA GLY A 23 0.49 -15.04 15.18
C GLY A 23 0.50 -13.63 14.59
N TYR A 24 0.40 -13.55 13.27
CA TYR A 24 0.38 -12.29 12.52
C TYR A 24 -0.97 -12.10 11.85
N THR A 25 -1.38 -10.84 11.69
CA THR A 25 -2.66 -10.50 11.05
C THR A 25 -2.45 -10.21 9.57
N GLY A 26 -3.53 -10.07 8.82
CA GLY A 26 -3.50 -9.60 7.43
C GLY A 26 -3.21 -8.10 7.27
N LEU A 27 -2.61 -7.42 8.25
CA LEU A 27 -2.42 -5.96 8.21
C LEU A 27 -1.01 -5.62 7.74
N PHE A 28 -0.90 -5.08 6.53
CA PHE A 28 0.36 -4.70 5.90
C PHE A 28 0.41 -3.20 5.63
N SER A 29 1.62 -2.67 5.58
CA SER A 29 1.88 -1.45 4.81
C SER A 29 2.99 -1.70 3.80
N PHE A 30 2.97 -1.00 2.67
CA PHE A 30 4.11 -0.96 1.75
C PHE A 30 4.31 0.43 1.19
N SER A 31 5.55 0.73 0.81
CA SER A 31 5.91 2.00 0.19
C SER A 31 6.82 1.81 -1.02
N MET A 32 6.73 2.77 -1.95
CA MET A 32 7.57 2.82 -3.13
C MET A 32 8.84 3.63 -2.83
N LYS A 33 10.00 3.11 -3.27
CA LYS A 33 11.29 3.78 -3.03
C LYS A 33 11.40 5.07 -3.84
N ASP A 34 10.88 5.01 -5.07
CA ASP A 34 10.81 6.14 -5.99
C ASP A 34 9.33 6.49 -6.12
N PRO A 35 8.85 7.56 -5.44
CA PRO A 35 7.46 7.95 -5.50
C PRO A 35 7.12 8.43 -6.90
N THR A 36 5.89 8.16 -7.30
CA THR A 36 5.36 8.54 -8.62
C THR A 36 4.31 9.63 -8.49
N PRO A 37 4.01 10.34 -9.59
CA PRO A 37 2.95 11.34 -9.58
C PRO A 37 1.65 10.78 -9.02
N VAL A 38 0.89 11.62 -8.32
CA VAL A 38 -0.32 11.22 -7.61
C VAL A 38 -1.34 10.53 -8.53
N GLU A 39 -1.37 10.90 -9.80
CA GLU A 39 -2.23 10.30 -10.82
C GLU A 39 -1.90 8.82 -11.07
N ALA A 40 -0.62 8.43 -11.00
CA ALA A 40 -0.21 7.03 -11.09
C ALA A 40 -0.63 6.25 -9.82
N GLN A 41 -0.59 6.90 -8.66
CA GLN A 41 -1.06 6.32 -7.41
C GLN A 41 -2.57 6.11 -7.43
N TYR A 42 -3.34 7.06 -7.97
CA TYR A 42 -4.79 6.91 -8.15
C TYR A 42 -5.11 5.81 -9.17
N ALA A 43 -4.38 5.73 -10.29
CA ALA A 43 -4.53 4.65 -11.25
C ALA A 43 -4.31 3.25 -10.65
N PHE A 44 -3.35 3.11 -9.73
CA PHE A 44 -3.16 1.87 -8.96
C PHE A 44 -4.42 1.51 -8.16
N VAL A 45 -4.91 2.45 -7.34
CA VAL A 45 -6.04 2.21 -6.42
C VAL A 45 -7.35 2.00 -7.18
N ASP A 46 -7.58 2.73 -8.27
CA ASP A 46 -8.80 2.66 -9.07
C ASP A 46 -8.89 1.39 -9.92
N ALA A 47 -7.77 0.73 -10.20
CA ALA A 47 -7.75 -0.52 -10.94
C ALA A 47 -8.07 -1.76 -10.08
N LEU A 48 -7.99 -1.64 -8.74
CA LEU A 48 -8.33 -2.71 -7.82
C LEU A 48 -9.84 -2.95 -7.79
N LYS A 49 -10.25 -4.21 -7.82
CA LYS A 49 -11.65 -4.63 -7.82
C LYS A 49 -12.07 -5.33 -6.54
N LEU A 50 -11.13 -5.98 -5.86
CA LEU A 50 -11.39 -6.75 -4.63
C LEU A 50 -11.09 -5.92 -3.39
N TYR A 51 -10.12 -5.02 -3.46
CA TYR A 51 -9.81 -4.12 -2.34
C TYR A 51 -10.79 -2.95 -2.25
N GLY A 52 -11.61 -2.93 -1.21
CA GLY A 52 -12.43 -1.77 -0.87
C GLY A 52 -11.57 -0.59 -0.40
N LYS A 53 -11.97 0.64 -0.75
CA LYS A 53 -11.31 1.86 -0.27
C LYS A 53 -11.83 2.18 1.14
N GLY A 54 -11.04 1.91 2.18
CA GLY A 54 -11.56 1.97 3.55
C GLY A 54 -10.53 2.29 4.63
N VAL A 55 -10.94 3.09 5.62
CA VAL A 55 -10.12 3.46 6.79
C VAL A 55 -10.17 2.43 7.93
N SER A 56 -11.23 1.62 8.01
CA SER A 56 -11.35 0.51 8.96
C SER A 56 -10.45 -0.68 8.56
N TRP A 57 -10.48 -1.78 9.33
CA TRP A 57 -9.73 -3.02 9.07
C TRP A 57 -10.23 -4.16 9.98
N GLY A 58 -9.83 -5.40 9.68
CA GLY A 58 -10.15 -6.59 10.49
C GLY A 58 -11.51 -7.25 10.22
N GLY A 59 -12.24 -6.77 9.21
CA GLY A 59 -13.41 -7.46 8.64
C GLY A 59 -13.03 -8.61 7.72
N TYR A 60 -14.02 -9.25 7.11
CA TYR A 60 -13.78 -10.29 6.11
C TYR A 60 -13.42 -9.70 4.74
N GLU A 61 -13.75 -8.43 4.46
CA GLU A 61 -13.38 -7.77 3.22
C GLU A 61 -11.93 -7.29 3.22
N SER A 62 -11.27 -7.45 2.07
CA SER A 62 -9.99 -6.81 1.81
C SER A 62 -10.16 -5.30 1.62
N LEU A 63 -9.33 -4.51 2.31
CA LEU A 63 -9.35 -3.04 2.24
C LEU A 63 -7.96 -2.49 1.92
N LEU A 64 -7.92 -1.41 1.14
CA LEU A 64 -6.72 -0.63 0.86
C LEU A 64 -6.94 0.86 1.15
N LEU A 65 -5.92 1.49 1.73
CA LEU A 65 -5.88 2.92 2.02
C LEU A 65 -4.53 3.51 1.60
N PRO A 66 -4.49 4.49 0.68
CA PRO A 66 -3.31 5.32 0.48
C PRO A 66 -3.05 6.17 1.72
N THR A 67 -1.89 6.00 2.36
CA THR A 67 -1.48 6.77 3.54
C THR A 67 -0.51 7.91 3.17
N GLY A 68 0.08 7.84 1.98
CA GLY A 68 0.91 8.88 1.38
C GLY A 68 0.18 10.15 0.92
N ASP A 69 -1.15 10.21 1.02
CA ASP A 69 -1.93 11.43 0.77
C ASP A 69 -3.01 11.62 1.83
N ASN A 70 -2.62 11.51 3.11
CA ASN A 70 -3.54 11.84 4.19
C ASN A 70 -3.67 13.37 4.29
N HIS A 71 -4.69 13.95 3.64
CA HIS A 71 -5.08 15.38 3.72
C HIS A 71 -5.28 15.96 5.15
N ARG A 72 -5.02 15.18 6.19
CA ARG A 72 -5.24 15.49 7.61
C ARG A 72 -3.97 15.94 8.34
N SER A 73 -2.79 15.86 7.73
CA SER A 73 -1.51 16.21 8.37
C SER A 73 -0.59 16.99 7.44
N ASN A 74 0.06 18.02 7.98
CA ASN A 74 1.14 18.77 7.31
C ASN A 74 2.26 17.78 6.89
N PRO A 75 2.84 17.91 5.68
CA PRO A 75 4.00 17.14 5.22
C PRO A 75 5.09 16.88 6.29
N GLU A 76 5.48 17.89 7.07
CA GLU A 76 6.50 17.75 8.13
C GLU A 76 6.09 16.75 9.22
N VAL A 77 4.81 16.76 9.60
CA VAL A 77 4.26 15.84 10.60
C VAL A 77 4.30 14.41 10.06
N ARG A 78 4.01 14.23 8.77
CA ARG A 78 3.99 12.93 8.12
C ARG A 78 5.38 12.32 8.01
N GLU A 79 6.36 13.13 7.61
CA GLU A 79 7.76 12.73 7.56
C GLU A 79 8.27 12.32 8.95
N SER A 80 7.95 13.10 9.99
CA SER A 80 8.34 12.75 11.37
C SER A 80 7.71 11.44 11.88
N MET A 81 6.58 11.02 11.30
CA MET A 81 5.91 9.75 11.60
C MET A 81 6.40 8.58 10.72
N GLY A 82 7.32 8.83 9.79
CA GLY A 82 7.86 7.81 8.88
C GLY A 82 6.92 7.42 7.74
N TYR A 83 5.99 8.31 7.35
CA TYR A 83 5.16 8.11 6.16
C TYR A 83 5.90 8.55 4.89
N ASP A 84 6.18 7.59 4.02
CA ASP A 84 6.68 7.86 2.67
C ASP A 84 5.59 8.55 1.81
N GLU A 85 6.01 9.30 0.78
CA GLU A 85 5.09 10.02 -0.13
C GLU A 85 4.13 9.08 -0.87
N GLU A 86 4.59 7.87 -1.20
CA GLU A 86 3.79 6.82 -1.81
C GLU A 86 3.79 5.58 -0.89
N MET A 87 2.83 5.55 0.02
CA MET A 87 2.62 4.47 0.98
C MET A 87 1.15 4.05 1.01
N TYR A 88 0.93 2.74 1.18
CA TYR A 88 -0.38 2.11 1.23
C TYR A 88 -0.48 1.21 2.44
N ARG A 89 -1.67 1.14 3.03
CA ARG A 89 -2.05 0.15 4.06
C ARG A 89 -3.05 -0.83 3.46
N LEU A 90 -2.83 -2.12 3.69
CA LEU A 90 -3.75 -3.20 3.32
C LEU A 90 -4.26 -3.90 4.57
N SER A 91 -5.55 -4.15 4.61
CA SER A 91 -6.17 -5.17 5.47
C SER A 91 -6.57 -6.31 4.56
N ILE A 92 -5.88 -7.45 4.65
CA ILE A 92 -6.20 -8.65 3.90
C ILE A 92 -7.41 -9.33 4.55
N GLY A 93 -8.45 -9.53 3.74
CA GLY A 93 -9.70 -10.20 4.11
C GLY A 93 -9.61 -11.72 3.98
N LEU A 94 -10.75 -12.35 3.70
CA LEU A 94 -10.93 -13.79 3.60
C LEU A 94 -11.16 -14.29 2.16
N GLU A 95 -10.91 -13.45 1.16
CA GLU A 95 -10.92 -13.83 -0.26
C GLU A 95 -9.78 -14.84 -0.59
N SER A 96 -9.80 -15.44 -1.78
CA SER A 96 -8.70 -16.29 -2.26
C SER A 96 -7.41 -15.47 -2.36
N TYR A 97 -6.30 -16.01 -1.87
CA TYR A 97 -5.01 -15.32 -1.94
C TYR A 97 -4.54 -15.15 -3.39
N GLU A 98 -4.88 -16.10 -4.28
CA GLU A 98 -4.59 -15.99 -5.71
C GLU A 98 -5.31 -14.81 -6.36
N ASP A 99 -6.60 -14.64 -6.03
CA ASP A 99 -7.41 -13.53 -6.54
C ASP A 99 -6.91 -12.17 -6.02
N LEU A 100 -6.53 -12.10 -4.74
CA LEU A 100 -5.97 -10.90 -4.14
C LEU A 100 -4.62 -10.50 -4.77
N ILE A 101 -3.75 -11.48 -5.02
CA ILE A 101 -2.48 -11.24 -5.72
C ILE A 101 -2.74 -10.74 -7.14
N ALA A 102 -3.63 -11.41 -7.89
CA ALA A 102 -3.98 -11.01 -9.25
C ALA A 102 -4.58 -9.59 -9.32
N ASP A 103 -5.39 -9.21 -8.32
CA ASP A 103 -5.94 -7.84 -8.23
C ASP A 103 -4.83 -6.80 -7.98
N LEU A 104 -3.88 -7.09 -7.09
CA LEU A 104 -2.71 -6.23 -6.89
C LEU A 104 -1.84 -6.11 -8.14
N GLU A 105 -1.62 -7.21 -8.87
CA GLU A 105 -0.89 -7.20 -10.14
C GLU A 105 -1.57 -6.29 -11.18
N ASN A 106 -2.91 -6.35 -11.27
CA ASN A 106 -3.69 -5.44 -12.12
C ASN A 106 -3.49 -3.97 -11.71
N GLY A 107 -3.51 -3.69 -10.40
CA GLY A 107 -3.21 -2.37 -9.86
C GLY A 107 -1.83 -1.87 -10.30
N PHE A 108 -0.79 -2.68 -10.11
CA PHE A 108 0.58 -2.31 -10.48
C PHE A 108 0.75 -2.12 -11.99
N ALA A 109 0.05 -2.90 -12.82
CA ALA A 109 0.04 -2.71 -14.26
C ALA A 109 -0.58 -1.37 -14.66
N ALA A 110 -1.72 -1.01 -14.08
CA ALA A 110 -2.37 0.29 -14.33
C ALA A 110 -1.47 1.46 -13.92
N ARG A 111 -0.82 1.36 -12.76
CA ARG A 111 0.20 2.30 -12.29
C ARG A 111 1.33 2.50 -13.30
N ALA A 112 1.89 1.40 -13.82
CA ALA A 112 2.99 1.45 -14.79
C ALA A 112 2.58 2.15 -16.10
N VAL A 113 1.36 1.91 -16.59
CA VAL A 113 0.82 2.59 -17.77
C VAL A 113 0.66 4.09 -17.52
N ALA A 114 0.13 4.48 -16.36
CA ALA A 114 -0.04 5.89 -16.01
C ALA A 114 1.30 6.65 -15.97
N ILE A 115 2.34 6.07 -15.36
CA ILE A 115 3.70 6.65 -15.33
C ILE A 115 4.24 6.87 -16.74
N LYS A 116 4.07 5.88 -17.63
CA LYS A 116 4.51 5.99 -19.02
C LYS A 116 3.78 7.10 -19.76
N ASN A 117 2.48 7.26 -19.54
CA ASN A 117 1.71 8.31 -20.20
C ASN A 117 2.13 9.71 -19.73
N LEU A 118 2.37 9.87 -18.43
CA LEU A 118 2.79 11.16 -17.84
C LEU A 118 4.19 11.59 -18.27
N SER A 119 5.12 10.63 -18.41
CA SER A 119 6.46 10.92 -18.94
C SER A 119 6.42 11.36 -20.40
N VAL A 120 5.57 10.75 -21.23
CA VAL A 120 5.39 11.15 -22.64
C VAL A 120 4.81 12.58 -22.76
N THR A 121 3.92 12.99 -21.86
CA THR A 121 3.34 14.34 -21.88
C THR A 121 4.27 15.43 -21.36
N ALA A 122 5.29 15.09 -20.58
CA ALA A 122 6.26 16.06 -20.04
C ALA A 122 7.34 16.45 -21.06
N ASP A 123 7.50 15.67 -22.14
CA ASP A 123 8.50 15.86 -23.20
C ASP A 123 7.96 16.64 -24.43
N ILE A 124 6.73 17.18 -24.35
CA ILE A 124 6.07 18.00 -25.40
C ILE A 124 5.87 19.43 -24.91
#